data_AF-A0A2E8D7H2-F1
#
_entry.id   AF-A0A2E8D7H2-F1
#
_cell.length_a   1.000
_cell.length_b   1.000
_cell.length_c   1.000
_cell.angle_alpha   90.00
_cell.angle_beta   90.00
_cell.angle_gamma   90.00
#
_symmetry.space_group_name_H-M   'P 1'
#
loop_
_entity.id
_entity.type
_entity.pdbx_description
1 polymer ?
#
loop_
_entity_poly.entity_id
_entity_poly.type
_entity_poly.pdbx_seq_one_letter_code
_entity_poly.pdbx_strand_id
1 'polypeptide(L)'
;MVGIELLYGLVAGCLLLVHCGVLSRAAYRSGCANSRLGWRSATRVVLTSTWAGLLVIAIVYRAPLWRWDFEMFEVVRWLSTLPAVIATFFGAWALRSRLEVDSSGEMIAEGAYRWCRYPYDGAMGIFILGLGVFISNYLVLAASILVFFAMRLLVPWEQEKRRRREFGAGYLAYAADSGVFLPSVEAVPQKEYTVPQRFGMAAILGLLTTLAIIFGALNYAQAPPAVYLFVGSEIVGICLAQIFLGSAPRGGSALTGAVLLPFWAYVMLDIPRLDPFEHLAILASLLTLGALIGYCIGALAAGFFLAIDLIESLVTVDADPALATPAVVEDAPLHEPEPTHFKELKTRIVNRT
;
A
#
# COMPACT_ATOMS: atom_id res chain seq x y z
N MET A 1 -1.56 -14.04 -38.36
CA MET A 1 -1.33 -13.64 -36.96
C MET A 1 -1.31 -12.11 -36.75
N VAL A 2 -0.79 -11.30 -37.69
CA VAL A 2 -0.78 -9.82 -37.57
C VAL A 2 -2.16 -9.19 -37.32
N GLY A 3 -3.25 -9.74 -37.88
CA GLY A 3 -4.59 -9.16 -37.73
C GLY A 3 -5.19 -9.25 -36.31
N ILE A 4 -4.83 -10.27 -35.54
CA ILE A 4 -5.36 -10.48 -34.17
C ILE A 4 -4.66 -9.56 -33.17
N GLU A 5 -3.33 -9.41 -33.29
CA GLU A 5 -2.55 -8.45 -32.51
C GLU A 5 -3.03 -7.01 -32.71
N LEU A 6 -3.35 -6.66 -33.97
CA LEU A 6 -3.87 -5.34 -34.31
C LEU A 6 -5.24 -5.10 -33.68
N LEU A 7 -6.11 -6.12 -33.65
CA LEU A 7 -7.42 -6.05 -33.01
C LEU A 7 -7.31 -5.87 -31.49
N TYR A 8 -6.39 -6.59 -30.84
CA TYR A 8 -6.14 -6.43 -29.39
C TYR A 8 -5.62 -5.03 -29.05
N GLY A 9 -4.67 -4.51 -29.82
CA GLY A 9 -4.18 -3.14 -29.66
C GLY A 9 -5.29 -2.09 -29.83
N LEU A 10 -6.19 -2.31 -30.79
CA LEU A 10 -7.32 -1.42 -31.06
C LEU A 10 -8.36 -1.46 -29.92
N VAL A 11 -8.68 -2.64 -29.41
CA VAL A 11 -9.61 -2.81 -28.27
C VAL A 11 -9.03 -2.19 -27.00
N ALA A 12 -7.76 -2.45 -26.67
CA ALA A 12 -7.09 -1.86 -25.51
C ALA A 12 -7.01 -0.33 -25.63
N GLY A 13 -6.66 0.17 -26.81
CA GLY A 13 -6.63 1.61 -27.12
C GLY A 13 -8.00 2.26 -26.97
N CYS A 14 -9.06 1.64 -27.50
CA CYS A 14 -10.44 2.10 -27.35
C CYS A 14 -10.89 2.13 -25.89
N LEU A 15 -10.58 1.10 -25.09
CA LEU A 15 -10.88 1.06 -23.66
C LEU A 15 -10.19 2.20 -22.90
N LEU A 16 -8.91 2.46 -23.20
CA LEU A 16 -8.14 3.57 -22.65
C LEU A 16 -8.74 4.93 -23.03
N LEU A 17 -9.10 5.13 -24.31
CA LEU A 17 -9.71 6.37 -24.79
C LEU A 17 -11.09 6.62 -24.18
N VAL A 18 -11.91 5.58 -24.06
CA VAL A 18 -13.22 5.67 -23.39
C VAL A 18 -13.02 6.00 -21.91
N HIS A 19 -12.05 5.38 -21.24
CA HIS A 19 -11.74 5.70 -19.85
C HIS A 19 -11.30 7.17 -19.71
N CYS A 20 -10.31 7.62 -20.48
CA CYS A 20 -9.88 9.03 -20.51
C CYS A 20 -11.02 10.02 -20.81
N GLY A 21 -11.91 9.67 -21.75
CA GLY A 21 -13.08 10.47 -22.12
C GLY A 21 -14.13 10.57 -21.01
N VAL A 22 -14.38 9.48 -20.29
CA VAL A 22 -15.30 9.45 -19.13
C VAL A 22 -14.71 10.26 -17.98
N LEU A 23 -13.41 10.13 -17.72
CA LEU A 23 -12.69 10.82 -16.65
C LEU A 23 -12.64 12.34 -16.87
N SER A 24 -12.32 12.77 -18.08
CA SER A 24 -12.29 14.20 -18.44
C SER A 24 -13.67 14.86 -18.29
N ARG A 25 -14.74 14.20 -18.75
CA ARG A 25 -16.11 14.72 -18.61
C ARG A 25 -16.61 14.72 -17.16
N ALA A 26 -16.23 13.72 -16.36
CA ALA A 26 -16.60 13.67 -14.95
C ALA A 26 -15.87 14.75 -14.13
N ALA A 27 -14.57 14.95 -14.39
CA ALA A 27 -13.79 16.03 -13.79
C ALA A 27 -14.36 17.42 -14.14
N TYR A 28 -14.80 17.61 -15.39
CA TYR A 28 -15.42 18.87 -15.82
C TYR A 28 -16.77 19.16 -15.14
N ARG A 29 -17.61 18.13 -14.94
CA ARG A 29 -18.96 18.29 -14.35
C ARG A 29 -18.97 18.49 -12.84
N SER A 30 -17.93 18.07 -12.12
CA SER A 30 -17.87 18.16 -10.65
C SER A 30 -17.65 19.58 -10.11
N GLY A 31 -17.72 20.63 -10.92
CA GLY A 31 -17.57 22.03 -10.49
C GLY A 31 -16.16 22.39 -9.99
N CYS A 32 -15.22 21.43 -10.00
CA CYS A 32 -13.84 21.60 -9.52
C CYS A 32 -12.95 22.46 -10.43
N ALA A 33 -13.49 23.05 -11.49
CA ALA A 33 -12.73 23.85 -12.47
C ALA A 33 -12.03 25.06 -11.84
N ASN A 34 -12.51 25.56 -10.69
CA ASN A 34 -11.95 26.76 -10.06
C ASN A 34 -11.07 26.49 -8.82
N SER A 35 -10.91 25.22 -8.40
CA SER A 35 -10.02 24.88 -7.28
C SER A 35 -8.69 24.35 -7.81
N ARG A 36 -7.56 24.85 -7.28
CA ARG A 36 -6.21 24.30 -7.54
C ARG A 36 -6.13 22.78 -7.27
N LEU A 37 -7.09 22.25 -6.52
CA LEU A 37 -7.26 20.83 -6.21
C LEU A 37 -7.76 20.01 -7.41
N GLY A 38 -8.70 20.54 -8.20
CA GLY A 38 -9.25 19.87 -9.39
C GLY A 38 -8.17 19.61 -10.45
N TRP A 39 -7.28 20.59 -10.64
CA TRP A 39 -6.16 20.48 -11.59
C TRP A 39 -5.15 19.39 -11.21
N ARG A 40 -4.85 19.20 -9.92
CA ARG A 40 -3.91 18.18 -9.43
C ARG A 40 -4.46 16.76 -9.51
N SER A 41 -5.77 16.61 -9.37
CA SER A 41 -6.46 15.33 -9.54
C SER A 41 -6.60 14.96 -11.01
N ALA A 42 -6.96 15.93 -11.86
CA ALA A 42 -7.02 15.75 -13.30
C ALA A 42 -5.64 15.44 -13.90
N THR A 43 -4.58 16.15 -13.49
CA THR A 43 -3.22 15.82 -13.92
C THR A 43 -2.79 14.45 -13.44
N ARG A 44 -3.08 14.05 -12.19
CA ARG A 44 -2.78 12.68 -11.73
C ARG A 44 -3.46 11.62 -12.57
N VAL A 45 -4.76 11.78 -12.83
CA VAL A 45 -5.55 10.85 -13.64
C VAL A 45 -5.05 10.78 -15.08
N VAL A 46 -4.75 11.93 -15.69
CA VAL A 46 -4.17 11.98 -17.04
C VAL A 46 -2.78 11.35 -17.05
N LEU A 47 -1.90 11.70 -16.10
CA LEU A 47 -0.55 11.14 -16.05
C LEU A 47 -0.57 9.63 -15.82
N THR A 48 -1.38 9.12 -14.89
CA THR A 48 -1.44 7.66 -14.63
C THR A 48 -2.06 6.91 -15.80
N SER A 49 -3.08 7.48 -16.46
CA SER A 49 -3.69 6.87 -17.64
C SER A 49 -2.76 6.91 -18.86
N THR A 50 -2.03 8.00 -19.05
CA THR A 50 -1.03 8.15 -20.10
C THR A 50 0.17 7.23 -19.84
N TRP A 51 0.65 7.13 -18.60
CA TRP A 51 1.72 6.19 -18.24
C TRP A 51 1.28 4.75 -18.42
N ALA A 52 0.08 4.37 -17.97
CA ALA A 52 -0.45 3.02 -18.18
C ALA A 52 -0.63 2.70 -19.67
N GLY A 53 -1.12 3.65 -20.46
CA GLY A 53 -1.24 3.52 -21.91
C GLY A 53 0.12 3.38 -22.60
N LEU A 54 1.12 4.16 -22.18
CA LEU A 54 2.49 4.07 -22.70
C LEU A 54 3.18 2.76 -22.26
N LEU A 55 2.87 2.23 -21.08
CA LEU A 55 3.37 0.95 -20.60
C LEU A 55 2.78 -0.21 -21.41
N VAL A 56 1.46 -0.17 -21.67
CA VAL A 56 0.79 -1.13 -22.55
C VAL A 56 1.34 -1.04 -23.97
N ILE A 57 1.51 0.16 -24.53
CA ILE A 57 2.08 0.34 -25.87
C ILE A 57 3.54 -0.13 -25.89
N ALA A 58 4.36 0.17 -24.88
CA ALA A 58 5.75 -0.27 -24.82
C ALA A 58 5.89 -1.80 -24.69
N ILE A 59 5.01 -2.44 -23.91
CA ILE A 59 4.94 -3.90 -23.77
C ILE A 59 4.48 -4.54 -25.08
N VAL A 60 3.43 -4.01 -25.71
CA VAL A 60 2.82 -4.61 -26.91
C VAL A 60 3.67 -4.39 -28.16
N TYR A 61 4.36 -3.25 -28.29
CA TYR A 61 5.02 -2.89 -29.55
C TYR A 61 6.53 -3.11 -29.63
N ARG A 62 7.27 -3.30 -28.51
CA ARG A 62 8.74 -3.12 -28.60
C ARG A 62 9.68 -4.08 -27.88
N ALA A 63 9.25 -5.26 -27.42
CA ALA A 63 10.24 -6.15 -26.79
C ALA A 63 10.07 -7.65 -27.10
N PRO A 64 11.09 -8.29 -27.72
CA PRO A 64 11.35 -9.72 -27.57
C PRO A 64 12.05 -9.99 -26.22
N LEU A 65 11.70 -9.24 -25.17
CA LEU A 65 12.20 -9.48 -23.83
C LEU A 65 11.23 -10.49 -23.22
N TRP A 66 11.65 -11.76 -23.25
CA TRP A 66 11.15 -12.94 -22.54
C TRP A 66 9.67 -13.31 -22.76
N ARG A 67 9.44 -14.35 -23.59
CA ARG A 67 8.18 -15.11 -23.76
C ARG A 67 7.68 -15.70 -22.43
N TRP A 68 7.17 -14.85 -21.55
CA TRP A 68 6.48 -15.20 -20.31
C TRP A 68 4.98 -15.11 -20.53
N ASP A 69 4.57 -15.30 -21.77
CA ASP A 69 3.20 -15.56 -22.10
C ASP A 69 2.88 -16.94 -21.54
N PHE A 70 1.73 -17.05 -20.89
CA PHE A 70 1.21 -18.35 -20.53
C PHE A 70 0.06 -18.69 -21.46
N GLU A 71 -0.02 -19.97 -21.81
CA GLU A 71 -1.13 -20.50 -22.57
C GLU A 71 -2.39 -20.43 -21.69
N MET A 72 -3.16 -19.37 -21.89
CA MET A 72 -4.46 -19.20 -21.27
C MET A 72 -5.54 -19.61 -22.25
N PHE A 73 -6.49 -20.42 -21.80
CA PHE A 73 -7.68 -20.71 -22.58
C PHE A 73 -8.35 -19.39 -23.01
N GLU A 74 -8.71 -19.31 -24.28
CA GLU A 74 -9.30 -18.10 -24.87
C GLU A 74 -10.54 -17.63 -24.09
N VAL A 75 -11.36 -18.56 -23.60
CA VAL A 75 -12.52 -18.26 -22.74
C VAL A 75 -12.10 -17.53 -21.46
N VAL A 76 -11.03 -17.96 -20.79
CA VAL A 76 -10.56 -17.31 -19.56
C VAL A 76 -10.02 -15.92 -19.86
N ARG A 77 -9.31 -15.74 -20.97
CA ARG A 77 -8.85 -14.42 -21.45
C ARG A 77 -10.01 -13.47 -21.70
N TRP A 78 -11.07 -13.92 -22.38
CA TRP A 78 -12.26 -13.08 -22.57
C TRP A 78 -13.02 -12.82 -21.27
N LEU A 79 -13.15 -13.81 -20.39
CA LEU A 79 -13.78 -13.64 -19.08
C LEU A 79 -13.04 -12.62 -18.21
N SER A 80 -11.71 -12.46 -18.37
CA SER A 80 -10.95 -11.45 -17.62
C SER A 80 -11.25 -10.02 -18.03
N THR A 81 -11.93 -9.80 -19.16
CA THR A 81 -12.45 -8.47 -19.54
C THR A 81 -13.66 -8.06 -18.69
N LEU A 82 -14.42 -9.01 -18.14
CA LEU A 82 -15.62 -8.71 -17.34
C LEU A 82 -15.28 -7.87 -16.09
N PRO A 83 -14.27 -8.21 -15.26
CA PRO A 83 -13.83 -7.35 -14.16
C PRO A 83 -13.45 -5.93 -14.61
N ALA A 84 -12.78 -5.78 -15.76
CA ALA A 84 -12.38 -4.46 -16.27
C ALA A 84 -13.60 -3.63 -16.72
N VAL A 85 -14.59 -4.27 -17.34
CA VAL A 85 -15.86 -3.63 -17.71
C VAL A 85 -16.63 -3.21 -16.45
N ILE A 86 -16.80 -4.11 -15.48
CA ILE A 86 -17.47 -3.84 -14.20
C ILE A 86 -16.75 -2.69 -13.46
N ALA A 87 -15.43 -2.73 -13.40
CA ALA A 87 -14.61 -1.69 -12.81
C ALA A 87 -14.80 -0.33 -13.50
N THR A 88 -14.95 -0.32 -14.84
CA THR A 88 -15.21 0.92 -15.57
C THR A 88 -16.56 1.53 -15.19
N PHE A 89 -17.62 0.71 -15.08
CA PHE A 89 -18.92 1.16 -14.59
C PHE A 89 -18.86 1.64 -13.14
N PHE A 90 -18.18 0.90 -12.26
CA PHE A 90 -18.02 1.26 -10.85
C PHE A 90 -17.20 2.55 -10.69
N GLY A 91 -16.15 2.73 -11.47
CA GLY A 91 -15.35 3.96 -11.51
C GLY A 91 -16.18 5.17 -11.99
N ALA A 92 -17.00 4.99 -13.03
CA ALA A 92 -17.91 6.04 -13.50
C ALA A 92 -18.98 6.38 -12.45
N TRP A 93 -19.50 5.39 -11.73
CA TRP A 93 -20.41 5.61 -10.61
C TRP A 93 -19.73 6.35 -9.45
N ALA A 94 -18.52 5.95 -9.09
CA ALA A 94 -17.70 6.59 -8.05
C ALA A 94 -17.43 8.07 -8.34
N LEU A 95 -17.17 8.43 -9.60
CA LEU A 95 -16.94 9.81 -9.99
C LEU A 95 -18.19 10.69 -9.99
N ARG A 96 -19.38 10.08 -10.08
CA ARG A 96 -20.67 10.78 -9.92
C ARG A 96 -21.13 10.84 -8.46
N SER A 97 -20.46 10.11 -7.58
CA SER A 97 -20.79 10.01 -6.16
C SER A 97 -20.19 11.18 -5.40
N ARG A 98 -20.79 11.54 -4.26
CA ARG A 98 -20.40 12.71 -3.46
C ARG A 98 -19.91 12.29 -2.08
N LEU A 99 -18.89 12.99 -1.61
CA LEU A 99 -18.36 12.88 -0.26
C LEU A 99 -18.03 14.28 0.23
N GLU A 100 -18.92 14.84 1.04
CA GLU A 100 -18.87 16.23 1.49
C GLU A 100 -19.11 16.29 3.01
N VAL A 101 -18.70 17.40 3.63
CA VAL A 101 -19.05 17.72 5.03
C VAL A 101 -20.14 18.77 5.00
N ASP A 102 -21.23 18.50 5.72
CA ASP A 102 -22.33 19.44 5.82
C ASP A 102 -22.01 20.60 6.78
N SER A 103 -22.96 21.52 6.98
CA SER A 103 -22.78 22.62 7.93
C SER A 103 -22.76 22.19 9.40
N SER A 104 -23.22 20.96 9.72
CA SER A 104 -23.20 20.41 11.06
C SER A 104 -21.88 19.69 11.40
N GLY A 105 -21.03 19.45 10.41
CA GLY A 105 -19.78 18.70 10.55
C GLY A 105 -19.95 17.19 10.30
N GLU A 106 -21.13 16.74 9.86
CA GLU A 106 -21.41 15.37 9.48
C GLU A 106 -20.97 15.08 8.03
N MET A 107 -20.48 13.87 7.80
CA MET A 107 -20.08 13.42 6.46
C MET A 107 -21.31 12.97 5.68
N ILE A 108 -21.61 13.66 4.58
CA ILE A 108 -22.59 13.22 3.58
C ILE A 108 -21.88 12.33 2.57
N ALA A 109 -22.13 11.02 2.65
CA ALA A 109 -21.61 10.01 1.72
C ALA A 109 -22.73 9.48 0.82
N GLU A 110 -22.75 9.92 -0.44
CA GLU A 110 -23.76 9.51 -1.43
C GLU A 110 -23.18 8.58 -2.49
N GLY A 111 -24.02 7.72 -3.07
CA GLY A 111 -23.63 6.83 -4.17
C GLY A 111 -22.64 5.75 -3.73
N ALA A 112 -21.55 5.61 -4.48
CA ALA A 112 -20.51 4.60 -4.22
C ALA A 112 -19.78 4.84 -2.88
N TYR A 113 -19.66 6.10 -2.45
CA TYR A 113 -19.01 6.44 -1.18
C TYR A 113 -19.79 5.96 0.05
N ARG A 114 -21.07 5.62 -0.10
CA ARG A 114 -21.86 5.00 0.97
C ARG A 114 -21.38 3.59 1.32
N TRP A 115 -20.73 2.91 0.38
CA TRP A 115 -20.31 1.52 0.54
C TRP A 115 -18.84 1.40 0.92
N CYS A 116 -17.98 2.25 0.32
CA CYS A 116 -16.55 2.25 0.64
C CYS A 116 -15.94 3.65 0.49
N ARG A 117 -14.80 3.87 1.15
CA ARG A 117 -14.13 5.19 1.22
C ARG A 117 -13.36 5.58 -0.03
N TYR A 118 -12.94 4.58 -0.81
CA TYR A 118 -12.12 4.73 -2.01
C TYR A 118 -12.68 3.90 -3.18
N PRO A 119 -13.94 4.10 -3.58
CA PRO A 119 -14.59 3.30 -4.62
C PRO A 119 -13.89 3.44 -5.98
N TYR A 120 -13.38 4.63 -6.30
CA TYR A 120 -12.66 4.87 -7.55
C TYR A 120 -11.29 4.17 -7.59
N ASP A 121 -10.50 4.25 -6.51
CA ASP A 121 -9.21 3.55 -6.45
C ASP A 121 -9.40 2.03 -6.46
N GLY A 122 -10.44 1.53 -5.79
CA GLY A 122 -10.85 0.12 -5.87
C GLY A 122 -11.21 -0.30 -7.30
N ALA A 123 -12.02 0.50 -8.01
CA ALA A 123 -12.33 0.28 -9.43
C ALA A 123 -11.05 0.20 -10.28
N MET A 124 -10.16 1.19 -10.15
CA MET A 124 -8.91 1.25 -10.90
C MET A 124 -8.04 0.02 -10.64
N GLY A 125 -7.95 -0.42 -9.39
CA GLY A 125 -7.23 -1.63 -9.03
C GLY A 125 -7.79 -2.88 -9.72
N ILE A 126 -9.11 -3.08 -9.70
CA ILE A 126 -9.76 -4.21 -10.38
C ILE A 126 -9.55 -4.13 -11.89
N PHE A 127 -9.61 -2.94 -12.47
CA PHE A 127 -9.36 -2.71 -13.90
C PHE A 127 -7.95 -3.15 -14.30
N ILE A 128 -6.93 -2.69 -13.57
CA ILE A 128 -5.51 -3.02 -13.82
C ILE A 128 -5.26 -4.54 -13.69
N LEU A 129 -5.88 -5.19 -12.70
CA LEU A 129 -5.81 -6.64 -12.56
C LEU A 129 -6.46 -7.38 -13.74
N GLY A 130 -7.67 -6.99 -14.13
CA GLY A 130 -8.36 -7.59 -15.28
C GLY A 130 -7.58 -7.45 -16.59
N LEU A 131 -6.95 -6.28 -16.78
CA LEU A 131 -6.06 -6.03 -17.92
C LEU A 131 -4.80 -6.90 -17.88
N GLY A 132 -4.19 -7.09 -16.70
CA GLY A 132 -3.02 -7.95 -16.54
C GLY A 132 -3.30 -9.41 -16.91
N VAL A 133 -4.47 -9.93 -16.52
CA VAL A 133 -4.90 -11.28 -16.92
C VAL A 133 -5.21 -11.35 -18.42
N PHE A 134 -5.86 -10.32 -18.97
CA PHE A 134 -6.23 -10.27 -20.40
C PHE A 134 -5.01 -10.32 -21.32
N ILE A 135 -3.94 -9.60 -20.95
CA ILE A 135 -2.68 -9.61 -21.69
C ILE A 135 -1.99 -10.99 -21.64
N SER A 136 -2.35 -11.85 -20.67
CA SER A 136 -1.85 -13.22 -20.52
C SER A 136 -0.33 -13.33 -20.45
N ASN A 137 0.29 -12.35 -19.78
CA ASN A 137 1.74 -12.29 -19.60
C ASN A 137 2.07 -12.23 -18.10
N TYR A 138 2.91 -13.14 -17.62
CA TYR A 138 3.22 -13.26 -16.18
C TYR A 138 3.82 -11.97 -15.61
N LEU A 139 4.68 -11.28 -16.37
CA LEU A 139 5.32 -10.06 -15.90
C LEU A 139 4.29 -8.94 -15.74
N VAL A 140 3.41 -8.78 -16.73
CA VAL A 140 2.32 -7.78 -16.67
C VAL A 140 1.35 -8.09 -15.55
N LEU A 141 0.97 -9.36 -15.40
CA LEU A 141 0.09 -9.79 -14.32
C LEU A 141 0.72 -9.52 -12.94
N ALA A 142 2.00 -9.87 -12.76
CA ALA A 142 2.73 -9.60 -11.52
C ALA A 142 2.83 -8.09 -11.23
N ALA A 143 3.13 -7.28 -12.25
CA ALA A 143 3.14 -5.83 -12.14
C ALA A 143 1.76 -5.26 -11.79
N SER A 144 0.68 -5.78 -12.39
CA SER A 144 -0.69 -5.39 -12.07
C SER A 144 -1.07 -5.73 -10.63
N ILE A 145 -0.67 -6.92 -10.15
CA ILE A 145 -0.86 -7.34 -8.75
C ILE A 145 -0.10 -6.39 -7.81
N LEU A 146 1.15 -6.10 -8.12
CA LEU A 146 1.98 -5.18 -7.37
C LEU A 146 1.35 -3.78 -7.30
N VAL A 147 0.95 -3.22 -8.44
CA VAL A 147 0.28 -1.91 -8.50
C VAL A 147 -1.03 -1.93 -7.70
N PHE A 148 -1.81 -3.01 -7.77
CA PHE A 148 -3.03 -3.17 -6.97
C PHE A 148 -2.74 -3.10 -5.45
N PHE A 149 -1.73 -3.84 -4.98
CA PHE A 149 -1.33 -3.80 -3.57
C PHE A 149 -0.73 -2.45 -3.18
N ALA A 150 0.10 -1.84 -4.04
CA ALA A 150 0.65 -0.52 -3.81
C ALA A 150 -0.47 0.53 -3.68
N MET A 151 -1.48 0.49 -4.57
CA MET A 151 -2.67 1.33 -4.45
C MET A 151 -3.43 1.04 -3.15
N ARG A 152 -3.54 -0.22 -2.73
CA ARG A 152 -4.20 -0.60 -1.47
C ARG A 152 -3.52 -0.11 -0.22
N LEU A 153 -2.20 0.01 -0.25
CA LEU A 153 -1.41 0.29 0.94
C LEU A 153 -1.03 1.77 1.03
N LEU A 154 -0.62 2.36 -0.09
CA LEU A 154 -0.06 3.71 -0.13
C LEU A 154 -1.15 4.78 -0.25
N VAL A 155 -2.13 4.56 -1.13
CA VAL A 155 -3.14 5.60 -1.44
C VAL A 155 -4.05 5.89 -0.25
N PRO A 156 -4.60 4.87 0.47
CA PRO A 156 -5.41 5.13 1.64
C PRO A 156 -4.62 5.86 2.72
N TRP A 157 -3.35 5.56 2.95
CA TRP A 157 -2.61 6.14 4.07
C TRP A 157 -2.52 7.67 4.04
N GLU A 158 -2.03 8.25 2.93
CA GLU A 158 -1.90 9.70 2.83
C GLU A 158 -3.25 10.40 2.72
N GLN A 159 -4.18 9.83 1.94
CA GLN A 159 -5.51 10.41 1.78
C GLN A 159 -6.31 10.37 3.08
N GLU A 160 -6.25 9.26 3.83
CA GLU A 160 -6.91 9.10 5.11
C GLU A 160 -6.36 10.10 6.13
N LYS A 161 -5.04 10.22 6.23
CA LYS A 161 -4.39 11.19 7.13
C LYS A 161 -4.82 12.62 6.80
N ARG A 162 -4.93 12.95 5.51
CA ARG A 162 -5.41 14.26 5.05
C ARG A 162 -6.89 14.47 5.39
N ARG A 163 -7.77 13.51 5.07
CA ARG A 163 -9.21 13.61 5.37
C ARG A 163 -9.49 13.70 6.86
N ARG A 164 -8.74 12.98 7.70
CA ARG A 164 -8.81 13.11 9.17
C ARG A 164 -8.46 14.51 9.65
N ARG A 165 -7.47 15.16 9.02
CA ARG A 165 -7.10 16.55 9.34
C ARG A 165 -8.13 17.56 8.84
N GLU A 166 -8.69 17.34 7.67
CA GLU A 166 -9.64 18.27 7.02
C GLU A 166 -11.05 18.18 7.63
N PHE A 167 -11.51 16.97 7.96
CA PHE A 167 -12.90 16.69 8.33
C PHE A 167 -13.06 16.20 9.79
N GLY A 168 -11.96 15.93 10.50
CA GLY A 168 -11.97 15.64 11.92
C GLY A 168 -12.86 14.46 12.32
N ALA A 169 -13.70 14.67 13.33
CA ALA A 169 -14.54 13.64 13.94
C ALA A 169 -15.60 13.07 12.98
N GLY A 170 -16.20 13.90 12.12
CA GLY A 170 -17.20 13.44 11.15
C GLY A 170 -16.64 12.37 10.21
N TYR A 171 -15.41 12.55 9.75
CA TYR A 171 -14.74 11.54 8.91
C TYR A 171 -14.39 10.26 9.67
N LEU A 172 -14.04 10.36 10.96
CA LEU A 172 -13.75 9.18 11.77
C LEU A 172 -15.00 8.32 11.97
N ALA A 173 -16.17 8.94 12.21
CA ALA A 173 -17.44 8.23 12.30
C ALA A 173 -17.77 7.51 10.98
N TYR A 174 -17.72 8.24 9.86
CA TYR A 174 -17.91 7.66 8.53
C TYR A 174 -16.92 6.51 8.22
N ALA A 175 -15.66 6.65 8.64
CA ALA A 175 -14.64 5.64 8.43
C ALA A 175 -14.79 4.39 9.30
N ALA A 176 -15.52 4.48 10.42
CA ALA A 176 -15.86 3.31 11.23
C ALA A 176 -16.87 2.40 10.52
N ASP A 177 -17.79 3.00 9.76
CA ASP A 177 -18.91 2.27 9.14
C ASP A 177 -18.65 1.86 7.68
N SER A 178 -17.62 2.45 7.05
CA SER A 178 -17.30 2.17 5.64
C SER A 178 -16.10 1.24 5.52
N GLY A 179 -16.05 0.43 4.46
CA GLY A 179 -14.85 -0.32 4.11
C GLY A 179 -13.88 0.53 3.26
N VAL A 180 -12.65 0.07 3.05
CA VAL A 180 -11.65 0.83 2.26
C VAL A 180 -12.01 0.78 0.76
N PHE A 181 -12.06 -0.41 0.18
CA PHE A 181 -12.40 -0.64 -1.24
C PHE A 181 -13.63 -1.52 -1.44
N LEU A 182 -13.84 -2.46 -0.53
CA LEU A 182 -15.01 -3.32 -0.49
C LEU A 182 -15.95 -2.83 0.62
N PRO A 183 -17.25 -3.12 0.54
CA PRO A 183 -18.18 -2.84 1.63
C PRO A 183 -17.69 -3.43 2.94
N SER A 184 -17.79 -2.69 4.04
CA SER A 184 -17.54 -3.28 5.36
C SER A 184 -18.67 -4.23 5.68
N VAL A 185 -18.35 -5.48 6.03
CA VAL A 185 -19.34 -6.43 6.58
C VAL A 185 -19.50 -6.22 8.09
N GLU A 186 -18.52 -5.58 8.73
CA GLU A 186 -18.49 -5.35 10.18
C GLU A 186 -17.72 -4.06 10.49
N ALA A 187 -18.15 -3.30 11.50
CA ALA A 187 -17.43 -2.12 11.96
C ALA A 187 -16.13 -2.59 12.64
N VAL A 188 -14.98 -2.32 12.04
CA VAL A 188 -13.69 -2.71 12.63
C VAL A 188 -13.26 -1.62 13.63
N PRO A 189 -13.24 -1.90 14.95
CA PRO A 189 -12.74 -0.93 15.91
C PRO A 189 -11.28 -0.59 15.59
N GLN A 190 -10.97 0.70 15.51
CA GLN A 190 -9.62 1.18 15.23
C GLN A 190 -8.73 0.86 16.44
N LYS A 191 -7.96 -0.23 16.39
CA LYS A 191 -6.87 -0.44 17.36
C LYS A 191 -5.76 0.55 17.06
N GLU A 192 -5.46 1.41 18.03
CA GLU A 192 -4.29 2.28 17.99
C GLU A 192 -3.04 1.40 18.03
N TYR A 193 -2.40 1.21 16.87
CA TYR A 193 -1.22 0.37 16.74
C TYR A 193 -0.02 1.13 17.30
N THR A 194 0.31 0.90 18.56
CA THR A 194 1.57 1.34 19.14
C THR A 194 2.61 0.26 18.92
N VAL A 195 3.65 0.57 18.14
CA VAL A 195 4.79 -0.34 17.99
C VAL A 195 5.52 -0.38 19.34
N PRO A 196 5.70 -1.55 19.96
CA PRO A 196 6.43 -1.65 21.22
C PRO A 196 7.87 -1.15 21.02
N GLN A 197 8.29 -0.19 21.84
CA GLN A 197 9.62 0.44 21.71
C GLN A 197 10.77 -0.41 22.27
N ARG A 198 10.48 -1.57 22.87
CA ARG A 198 11.47 -2.44 23.49
C ARG A 198 11.31 -3.85 22.94
N PHE A 199 12.38 -4.37 22.31
CA PHE A 199 12.44 -5.78 21.96
C PHE A 199 12.79 -6.57 23.22
N GLY A 200 11.83 -7.31 23.77
CA GLY A 200 12.10 -8.24 24.86
C GLY A 200 13.09 -9.35 24.43
N MET A 201 13.74 -10.02 25.39
CA MET A 201 14.62 -11.16 25.07
C MET A 201 13.90 -12.25 24.25
N ALA A 202 12.60 -12.46 24.51
CA ALA A 202 11.77 -13.39 23.75
C ALA A 202 11.72 -13.03 22.24
N ALA A 203 11.58 -11.74 21.92
CA ALA A 203 11.57 -11.26 20.54
C ALA A 203 12.91 -11.50 19.83
N ILE A 204 14.04 -11.30 20.52
CA ILE A 204 15.39 -11.56 19.99
C ILE A 204 15.58 -13.07 19.73
N LEU A 205 15.24 -13.92 20.70
CA LEU A 205 15.33 -15.38 20.55
C LEU A 205 14.43 -15.90 19.43
N GLY A 206 13.22 -15.37 19.33
CA GLY A 206 12.30 -15.69 18.25
C GLY A 206 12.86 -15.31 16.89
N LEU A 207 13.40 -14.10 16.74
CA LEU A 207 14.00 -13.64 15.49
C LEU A 207 15.18 -14.52 15.06
N LEU A 208 16.08 -14.83 15.99
CA LEU A 208 17.24 -15.71 15.73
C LEU A 208 16.80 -17.12 15.33
N THR A 209 15.75 -17.66 15.96
CA THR A 209 15.19 -18.97 15.62
C THR A 209 14.60 -18.98 14.21
N THR A 210 13.83 -17.95 13.86
CA THR A 210 13.28 -17.79 12.51
C THR A 210 14.38 -17.67 11.46
N LEU A 211 15.43 -16.89 11.73
CA LEU A 211 16.61 -16.79 10.85
C LEU A 211 17.30 -18.15 10.67
N ALA A 212 17.47 -18.92 11.74
CA ALA A 212 18.06 -20.25 11.67
C ALA A 212 17.23 -21.21 10.80
N ILE A 213 15.90 -21.16 10.91
CA ILE A 213 14.99 -21.96 10.08
C ILE A 213 15.09 -21.55 8.61
N ILE A 214 15.06 -20.25 8.31
CA ILE A 214 15.17 -19.73 6.94
C ILE A 214 16.52 -20.13 6.32
N PHE A 215 17.63 -19.93 7.03
CA PHE A 215 18.95 -20.33 6.53
C PHE A 215 19.13 -21.84 6.44
N GLY A 216 18.53 -22.61 7.35
CA GLY A 216 18.46 -24.07 7.25
C GLY A 216 17.71 -24.54 6.01
N ALA A 217 16.59 -23.90 5.68
CA ALA A 217 15.81 -24.20 4.47
C ALA A 217 16.56 -23.82 3.19
N LEU A 218 17.24 -22.66 3.17
CA LEU A 218 18.10 -22.26 2.05
C LEU A 218 19.27 -23.23 1.84
N ASN A 219 19.87 -23.71 2.94
CA ASN A 219 20.92 -24.73 2.90
C ASN A 219 20.42 -26.08 2.39
N TYR A 220 19.25 -26.51 2.84
CA TYR A 220 18.60 -27.72 2.34
C TYR A 220 18.30 -27.62 0.83
N ALA A 221 17.87 -26.44 0.37
CA ALA A 221 17.64 -26.15 -1.05
C ALA A 221 18.94 -25.95 -1.86
N GLN A 222 20.12 -26.08 -1.24
CA GLN A 222 21.42 -25.83 -1.86
C GLN A 222 21.52 -24.46 -2.53
N ALA A 223 20.91 -23.44 -1.90
CA ALA A 223 20.94 -22.08 -2.43
C ALA A 223 22.39 -21.58 -2.55
N PRO A 224 22.72 -20.74 -3.54
CA PRO A 224 24.04 -20.10 -3.63
C PRO A 224 24.33 -19.18 -2.42
N PRO A 225 25.61 -19.04 -1.98
CA PRO A 225 25.99 -18.18 -0.85
C PRO A 225 25.47 -16.74 -0.93
N ALA A 226 25.41 -16.18 -2.14
CA ALA A 226 24.90 -14.83 -2.36
C ALA A 226 23.43 -14.68 -1.91
N VAL A 227 22.62 -15.74 -2.02
CA VAL A 227 21.20 -15.70 -1.61
C VAL A 227 21.06 -15.55 -0.10
N TYR A 228 21.93 -16.19 0.69
CA TYR A 228 21.96 -16.02 2.16
C TYR A 228 22.32 -14.59 2.54
N LEU A 229 23.30 -14.01 1.85
CA LEU A 229 23.71 -12.64 2.11
C LEU A 229 22.62 -11.64 1.71
N PHE A 230 21.92 -11.87 0.60
CA PHE A 230 20.75 -11.09 0.21
C PHE A 230 19.66 -11.16 1.29
N VAL A 231 19.19 -12.35 1.63
CA VAL A 231 18.11 -12.54 2.63
C VAL A 231 18.51 -12.01 4.00
N GLY A 232 19.74 -12.26 4.44
CA GLY A 232 20.27 -11.74 5.70
C GLY A 232 20.33 -10.21 5.72
N SER A 233 20.81 -9.59 4.63
CA SER A 233 20.86 -8.14 4.51
C SER A 233 19.48 -7.49 4.45
N GLU A 234 18.51 -8.13 3.79
CA GLU A 234 17.10 -7.69 3.78
C GLU A 234 16.52 -7.67 5.18
N ILE A 235 16.64 -8.77 5.93
CA ILE A 235 16.07 -8.86 7.28
C ILE A 235 16.72 -7.83 8.20
N VAL A 236 18.05 -7.72 8.20
CA VAL A 236 18.77 -6.72 9.02
C VAL A 236 18.41 -5.30 8.58
N GLY A 237 18.37 -5.03 7.28
CA GLY A 237 18.01 -3.72 6.73
C GLY A 237 16.59 -3.32 7.08
N ILE A 238 15.64 -4.26 7.09
CA ILE A 238 14.25 -4.02 7.46
C ILE A 238 14.18 -3.69 8.96
N CYS A 239 14.84 -4.47 9.81
CA CYS A 239 14.88 -4.19 11.25
C CYS A 239 15.47 -2.81 11.56
N LEU A 240 16.60 -2.46 10.93
CA LEU A 240 17.21 -1.13 11.10
C LEU A 240 16.29 -0.02 10.58
N ALA A 241 15.71 -0.18 9.40
CA ALA A 241 14.79 0.79 8.84
C ALA A 241 13.57 1.00 9.76
N GLN A 242 13.02 -0.06 10.36
CA GLN A 242 11.91 0.04 11.29
C GLN A 242 12.29 0.77 12.59
N ILE A 243 13.52 0.57 13.10
CA ILE A 243 14.04 1.30 14.27
C ILE A 243 14.15 2.80 13.98
N PHE A 244 14.72 3.18 12.82
CA PHE A 244 14.94 4.59 12.48
C PHE A 244 13.67 5.32 12.00
N LEU A 245 12.78 4.64 11.27
CA LEU A 245 11.59 5.24 10.66
C LEU A 245 10.34 5.11 11.51
N GLY A 246 10.44 4.75 12.81
CA GLY A 246 9.39 4.21 13.71
C GLY A 246 7.95 4.74 13.63
N SER A 247 7.68 5.88 12.98
CA SER A 247 6.35 6.32 12.56
C SER A 247 5.76 5.59 11.33
N ALA A 248 6.57 4.87 10.55
CA ALA A 248 6.18 4.23 9.29
C ALA A 248 6.95 2.92 9.03
N PRO A 249 6.85 1.89 9.89
CA PRO A 249 7.64 0.65 9.77
C PRO A 249 7.45 -0.08 8.44
N ARG A 250 6.24 -0.01 7.87
CA ARG A 250 5.92 -0.57 6.54
C ARG A 250 6.67 0.16 5.42
N GLY A 251 6.76 1.48 5.51
CA GLY A 251 7.51 2.30 4.56
C GLY A 251 9.00 2.01 4.64
N GLY A 252 9.55 1.83 5.86
CA GLY A 252 10.93 1.43 6.04
C GLY A 252 11.26 0.09 5.42
N SER A 253 10.38 -0.90 5.59
CA SER A 253 10.59 -2.24 5.01
C SER A 253 10.56 -2.22 3.48
N ALA A 254 9.61 -1.48 2.89
CA ALA A 254 9.54 -1.28 1.44
C ALA A 254 10.76 -0.53 0.90
N LEU A 255 11.22 0.52 1.60
CA LEU A 255 12.42 1.26 1.20
C LEU A 255 13.67 0.37 1.20
N THR A 256 13.84 -0.44 2.25
CA THR A 256 14.95 -1.39 2.33
C THR A 256 14.97 -2.32 1.12
N GLY A 257 13.84 -2.97 0.82
CA GLY A 257 13.79 -3.89 -0.32
C GLY A 257 14.00 -3.20 -1.66
N ALA A 258 13.48 -1.97 -1.82
CA ALA A 258 13.69 -1.17 -3.02
C ALA A 258 15.18 -0.88 -3.26
N VAL A 259 15.97 -0.73 -2.21
CA VAL A 259 17.41 -0.45 -2.31
C VAL A 259 18.22 -1.75 -2.46
N LEU A 260 17.92 -2.77 -1.66
CA LEU A 260 18.74 -3.98 -1.59
C LEU A 260 18.51 -4.91 -2.77
N LEU A 261 17.29 -5.05 -3.29
CA LEU A 261 17.05 -5.95 -4.43
C LEU A 261 17.83 -5.53 -5.68
N PRO A 262 17.80 -4.25 -6.15
CA PRO A 262 18.64 -3.85 -7.27
C PRO A 262 20.12 -4.07 -6.98
N PHE A 263 20.60 -3.70 -5.79
CA PHE A 263 22.00 -3.89 -5.41
C PHE A 263 22.43 -5.35 -5.57
N TRP A 264 21.68 -6.29 -5.00
CA TRP A 264 21.98 -7.71 -5.08
C TRP A 264 21.77 -8.30 -6.48
N ALA A 265 20.77 -7.85 -7.23
CA ALA A 265 20.59 -8.26 -8.61
C ALA A 265 21.80 -7.88 -9.47
N TYR A 266 22.37 -6.68 -9.30
CA TYR A 266 23.58 -6.27 -10.00
C TYR A 266 24.81 -7.09 -9.59
N VAL A 267 24.93 -7.45 -8.30
CA VAL A 267 26.02 -8.30 -7.79
C VAL A 267 25.89 -9.74 -8.31
N MET A 268 24.69 -10.29 -8.37
CA MET A 268 24.45 -11.70 -8.70
C MET A 268 24.35 -12.00 -10.19
N LEU A 269 23.76 -11.10 -10.98
CA LEU A 269 23.39 -11.38 -12.37
C LEU A 269 24.46 -10.95 -13.39
N ASP A 270 25.59 -10.39 -12.94
CA ASP A 270 26.65 -9.87 -13.80
C ASP A 270 26.06 -9.11 -14.99
N ILE A 271 25.41 -7.98 -14.69
CA ILE A 271 24.67 -7.15 -15.66
C ILE A 271 25.55 -6.14 -16.47
N PRO A 272 26.91 -6.10 -16.49
CA PRO A 272 27.65 -4.94 -17.01
C PRO A 272 27.67 -4.80 -18.55
N ARG A 273 26.81 -5.52 -19.29
CA ARG A 273 26.79 -5.50 -20.77
C ARG A 273 25.52 -4.92 -21.39
N LEU A 274 24.65 -4.31 -20.59
CA LEU A 274 23.41 -3.75 -21.10
C LEU A 274 23.59 -2.29 -21.55
N ASP A 275 22.74 -1.86 -22.47
CA ASP A 275 22.67 -0.46 -22.88
C ASP A 275 22.19 0.41 -21.69
N PRO A 276 22.59 1.70 -21.56
CA PRO A 276 22.14 2.57 -20.48
C PRO A 276 20.60 2.64 -20.32
N PHE A 277 19.83 2.54 -21.40
CA PHE A 277 18.37 2.53 -21.33
C PHE A 277 17.83 1.22 -20.75
N GLU A 278 18.47 0.08 -21.05
CA GLU A 278 18.12 -1.22 -20.49
C GLU A 278 18.45 -1.28 -18.99
N HIS A 279 19.59 -0.72 -18.59
CA HIS A 279 19.94 -0.53 -17.19
C HIS A 279 18.89 0.27 -16.42
N LEU A 280 18.41 1.37 -16.99
CA LEU A 280 17.37 2.19 -16.37
C LEU A 280 16.04 1.43 -16.24
N ALA A 281 15.62 0.71 -17.28
CA ALA A 281 14.38 -0.06 -17.29
C ALA A 281 14.41 -1.21 -16.25
N ILE A 282 15.53 -1.92 -16.17
CA ILE A 282 15.74 -3.00 -15.19
C ILE A 282 15.81 -2.41 -13.78
N LEU A 283 16.53 -1.31 -13.58
CA LEU A 283 16.62 -0.65 -12.27
C LEU A 283 15.24 -0.22 -11.77
N ALA A 284 14.42 0.42 -12.62
CA ALA A 284 13.06 0.82 -12.26
C ALA A 284 12.17 -0.38 -11.87
N SER A 285 12.31 -1.49 -12.60
CA SER A 285 11.58 -2.74 -12.32
C SER A 285 12.03 -3.36 -11.00
N LEU A 286 13.34 -3.44 -10.76
CA LEU A 286 13.93 -3.97 -9.54
C LEU A 286 13.65 -3.09 -8.32
N LEU A 287 13.59 -1.77 -8.46
CA LEU A 287 13.19 -0.86 -7.39
C LEU A 287 11.75 -1.17 -6.94
N THR A 288 10.84 -1.34 -7.91
CA THR A 288 9.42 -1.60 -7.62
C THR A 288 9.22 -2.99 -7.04
N LEU A 289 9.85 -4.01 -7.62
CA LEU A 289 9.82 -5.39 -7.13
C LEU A 289 10.48 -5.50 -5.76
N GLY A 290 11.60 -4.82 -5.55
CA GLY A 290 12.30 -4.73 -4.29
C GLY A 290 11.41 -4.13 -3.21
N ALA A 291 10.71 -3.04 -3.53
CA ALA A 291 9.77 -2.43 -2.60
C ALA A 291 8.67 -3.40 -2.16
N LEU A 292 8.15 -4.22 -3.09
CA LEU A 292 7.18 -5.25 -2.78
C LEU A 292 7.75 -6.34 -1.87
N ILE A 293 8.92 -6.89 -2.24
CA ILE A 293 9.57 -7.97 -1.48
C ILE A 293 9.88 -7.48 -0.06
N GLY A 294 10.49 -6.31 0.08
CA GLY A 294 10.78 -5.70 1.37
C GLY A 294 9.51 -5.43 2.18
N TYR A 295 8.42 -4.98 1.55
CA TYR A 295 7.12 -4.85 2.22
C TYR A 295 6.60 -6.20 2.73
N CYS A 296 6.62 -7.24 1.89
CA CYS A 296 6.15 -8.58 2.25
C CYS A 296 6.97 -9.18 3.40
N ILE A 297 8.30 -9.10 3.33
CA ILE A 297 9.19 -9.57 4.40
C ILE A 297 8.93 -8.78 5.68
N GLY A 298 8.79 -7.46 5.59
CA GLY A 298 8.45 -6.62 6.75
C GLY A 298 7.09 -6.95 7.36
N ALA A 299 6.08 -7.26 6.55
CA ALA A 299 4.77 -7.70 7.03
C ALA A 299 4.84 -9.07 7.72
N LEU A 300 5.62 -10.01 7.16
CA LEU A 300 5.86 -11.31 7.78
C LEU A 300 6.58 -11.17 9.12
N ALA A 301 7.62 -10.32 9.18
CA ALA A 301 8.32 -10.02 10.43
C ALA A 301 7.39 -9.41 11.48
N ALA A 302 6.52 -8.46 11.09
CA ALA A 302 5.53 -7.89 11.99
C ALA A 302 4.50 -8.93 12.48
N GLY A 303 4.03 -9.82 11.59
CA GLY A 303 3.14 -10.93 11.95
C GLY A 303 3.79 -11.90 12.94
N PHE A 304 5.09 -12.15 12.78
CA PHE A 304 5.86 -12.97 13.71
C PHE A 304 5.97 -12.32 15.10
N PHE A 305 6.26 -11.01 15.18
CA PHE A 305 6.26 -10.31 16.47
C PHE A 305 4.89 -10.35 17.15
N LEU A 306 3.80 -10.16 16.39
CA LEU A 306 2.43 -10.31 16.92
C LEU A 306 2.17 -11.72 17.47
N ALA A 307 2.70 -12.76 16.82
CA ALA A 307 2.56 -14.13 17.30
C ALA A 307 3.33 -14.36 18.61
N ILE A 308 4.54 -13.79 18.75
CA ILE A 308 5.30 -13.83 20.00
C ILE A 308 4.56 -13.12 21.12
N ASP A 309 4.08 -11.90 20.87
CA ASP A 309 3.32 -11.13 21.87
C ASP A 309 2.07 -11.90 22.33
N LEU A 310 1.41 -12.61 21.40
CA LEU A 310 0.28 -13.47 21.73
C LEU A 310 0.71 -14.64 22.62
N ILE A 311 1.80 -15.33 22.28
CA ILE A 311 2.33 -16.46 23.08
C ILE A 311 2.74 -15.98 24.47
N GLU A 312 3.43 -14.85 24.58
CA GLU A 312 3.81 -14.25 25.86
C GLU A 312 2.57 -13.93 26.70
N SER A 313 1.53 -13.35 26.09
CA SER A 313 0.28 -13.08 26.81
C SER A 313 -0.36 -14.37 27.34
N LEU A 314 -0.35 -15.46 26.56
CA LEU A 314 -0.88 -16.76 27.00
C LEU A 314 -0.08 -17.39 28.12
N VAL A 315 1.26 -17.25 28.11
CA VAL A 315 2.14 -17.79 29.16
C VAL A 315 2.03 -16.96 30.45
N THR A 316 1.85 -15.64 30.35
CA THR A 316 1.75 -14.76 31.52
C THR A 316 0.39 -14.80 32.23
N VAL A 317 -0.69 -15.23 31.58
CA VAL A 317 -2.04 -15.30 32.18
C VAL A 317 -2.12 -16.33 33.33
N ASP A 318 -1.21 -17.29 33.39
CA ASP A 318 -1.13 -18.28 34.47
C ASP A 318 -0.18 -17.85 35.63
N ALA A 319 0.44 -16.67 35.55
CA ALA A 319 1.17 -16.12 36.68
C ALA A 319 0.16 -15.68 37.76
N ASP A 320 -0.02 -16.53 38.76
CA ASP A 320 -0.94 -16.41 39.90
C ASP A 320 -1.15 -14.94 40.33
N PRO A 321 -2.38 -14.38 40.23
CA PRO A 321 -2.66 -13.03 40.71
C PRO A 321 -2.34 -12.85 42.20
N ALA A 322 -2.17 -13.94 42.97
CA ALA A 322 -1.69 -13.88 44.35
C ALA A 322 -0.19 -13.51 44.49
N LEU A 323 0.61 -13.69 43.43
CA LEU A 323 2.03 -13.28 43.39
C LEU A 323 2.24 -11.89 42.78
N ALA A 324 1.20 -11.27 42.23
CA ALA A 324 1.19 -9.83 42.01
C ALA A 324 1.09 -9.15 43.39
N THR A 325 2.21 -9.13 44.13
CA THR A 325 2.37 -8.22 45.27
C THR A 325 1.85 -6.87 44.80
N PRO A 326 0.78 -6.31 45.41
CA PRO A 326 0.31 -5.00 45.04
C PRO A 326 1.54 -4.12 45.13
N ALA A 327 1.95 -3.55 44.00
CA ALA A 327 2.99 -2.54 44.00
C ALA A 327 2.53 -1.56 45.05
N VAL A 328 3.24 -1.52 46.18
CA VAL A 328 3.07 -0.51 47.20
C VAL A 328 3.25 0.76 46.40
N VAL A 329 2.13 1.40 46.08
CA VAL A 329 2.10 2.77 45.60
C VAL A 329 2.64 3.50 46.80
N GLU A 330 3.97 3.62 46.84
CA GLU A 330 4.64 4.55 47.71
C GLU A 330 4.02 5.88 47.29
N ASP A 331 3.09 6.37 48.11
CA ASP A 331 2.42 7.64 47.98
C ASP A 331 3.51 8.72 47.99
N ALA A 332 4.14 8.93 46.84
CA ALA A 332 4.95 10.09 46.58
C ALA A 332 4.00 11.28 46.76
N PRO A 333 4.24 12.16 47.75
CA PRO A 333 3.31 13.23 48.05
C PRO A 333 3.05 14.03 46.78
N LEU A 334 1.78 14.08 46.39
CA LEU A 334 1.25 14.93 45.34
C LEU A 334 1.67 16.37 45.64
N HIS A 335 2.77 16.81 45.05
CA HIS A 335 3.01 18.22 44.87
C HIS A 335 1.95 18.71 43.89
N GLU A 336 0.86 19.25 44.43
CA GLU A 336 -0.13 20.00 43.65
C GLU A 336 0.61 21.07 42.84
N PRO A 337 0.52 21.06 41.50
CA PRO A 337 1.07 22.14 40.71
C PRO A 337 0.28 23.41 41.01
N GLU A 338 0.99 24.40 41.54
CA GLU A 338 0.46 25.71 41.91
C GLU A 338 -0.28 26.35 40.71
N PRO A 339 -1.58 26.74 40.84
CA PRO A 339 -2.43 27.13 39.72
C PRO A 339 -2.15 28.52 39.13
N THR A 340 -0.99 29.13 39.39
CA THR A 340 -0.73 30.54 39.07
C THR A 340 -0.26 30.79 37.64
N HIS A 341 0.21 29.78 36.89
CA HIS A 341 0.87 30.03 35.60
C HIS A 341 -0.04 30.01 34.34
N PHE A 342 -1.30 29.58 34.44
CA PHE A 342 -2.18 29.46 33.26
C PHE A 342 -2.88 30.76 32.84
N LYS A 343 -2.95 31.77 33.73
CA LYS A 343 -3.58 33.06 33.39
C LYS A 343 -2.70 33.95 32.50
N GLU A 344 -1.37 33.87 32.58
CA GLU A 344 -0.49 34.71 31.75
C GLU A 344 -0.39 34.28 30.28
N LEU A 345 -0.54 32.98 29.98
CA LEU A 345 -0.45 32.49 28.61
C LEU A 345 -1.67 32.87 27.76
N LYS A 346 -2.85 33.03 28.35
CA LYS A 346 -4.06 33.45 27.63
C LYS A 346 -3.98 34.91 27.18
N THR A 347 -3.33 35.77 27.97
CA THR A 347 -3.22 37.21 27.66
C THR A 347 -2.23 37.52 26.54
N ARG A 348 -1.20 36.68 26.32
CA ARG A 348 -0.21 36.88 25.25
C ARG A 348 -0.71 36.48 23.85
N ILE A 349 -1.71 35.62 23.74
CA ILE A 349 -2.24 35.17 22.44
C ILE A 349 -3.25 36.18 21.89
N VAL A 350 -4.02 36.86 22.75
CA VAL A 350 -5.03 37.84 22.32
C VAL A 350 -4.41 39.15 21.83
N ASN A 351 -3.20 39.52 22.26
CA ASN A 351 -2.52 40.75 21.83
C ASN A 351 -1.64 40.60 20.56
N ARG A 352 -1.72 39.47 19.83
CA ARG A 352 -0.95 39.24 18.58
C ARG A 352 -1.82 39.02 17.33
N THR A 353 -3.13 39.20 17.44
CA THR A 353 -4.09 39.30 16.33
C THR A 353 -4.73 40.67 16.38
#